data_AF-A0A329SF26-F1
#
_entry.id   AF-A0A329SF26-F1
#
_cell.length_a   1.000
_cell.length_b   1.000
_cell.length_c   1.000
_cell.angle_alpha   90.00
_cell.angle_beta   90.00
_cell.angle_gamma   90.00
#
_symmetry.space_group_name_H-M   'P 1'
#
loop_
_entity.id
_entity.type
_entity.pdbx_description
1 polymer ?
#
loop_
_entity_poly.entity_id
_entity_poly.type
_entity_poly.pdbx_seq_one_letter_code
_entity_poly.pdbx_strand_id
1 'polypeptide(L)' 'MTSDSGETQVLIMWDQLTDAARTALEDTDFGDANVPFKDANFETKLANAWYK' A
#
# COMPACT_ATOMS: atom_id res chain seq x y z
N MET A 1 19.60 4.37 3.58
CA MET A 1 19.35 2.95 3.87
C MET A 1 19.81 2.67 5.28
N THR A 2 19.07 1.86 6.04
CA THR A 2 19.56 1.40 7.34
C THR A 2 20.56 0.25 7.16
N SER A 3 21.55 0.16 8.04
CA SER A 3 22.53 -0.95 8.11
C SER A 3 22.07 -2.08 9.02
N ASP A 4 21.01 -1.87 9.78
CA ASP A 4 20.51 -2.82 10.76
C ASP A 4 19.64 -3.90 10.07
N SER A 5 19.77 -5.15 10.54
CA SER A 5 18.92 -6.24 10.08
C SER A 5 17.47 -6.02 10.52
N GLY A 6 16.55 -6.07 9.57
CA GLY A 6 15.11 -6.05 9.85
C GLY A 6 14.51 -7.44 10.04
N GLU A 7 13.21 -7.47 10.29
CA GLU A 7 12.39 -8.68 10.32
C GLU A 7 11.51 -8.79 9.08
N THR A 8 11.03 -9.99 8.76
CA THR A 8 10.08 -10.24 7.67
C THR A 8 8.66 -10.36 8.21
N GLN A 9 7.67 -10.01 7.39
CA GLN A 9 6.25 -10.12 7.71
C GLN A 9 5.57 -11.11 6.76
N VAL A 10 4.43 -11.67 7.18
CA VAL A 10 3.60 -12.50 6.30
C VAL A 10 2.99 -11.62 5.22
N LEU A 11 3.25 -11.98 3.96
CA LEU A 11 2.79 -11.23 2.80
C LEU A 11 1.39 -11.69 2.37
N ILE A 12 0.50 -10.72 2.16
CA ILE A 12 -0.73 -10.88 1.39
C ILE A 12 -0.75 -9.82 0.29
N MET A 13 -0.91 -10.26 -0.96
CA MET A 13 -0.98 -9.36 -2.12
C MET A 13 -2.39 -8.78 -2.27
N TRP A 14 -2.51 -7.62 -2.93
CA TRP A 14 -3.80 -6.94 -3.14
C TRP A 14 -4.85 -7.85 -3.80
N ASP A 15 -4.43 -8.61 -4.81
CA ASP A 15 -5.29 -9.57 -5.52
C ASP A 15 -5.70 -10.78 -4.67
N GLN A 16 -5.00 -11.05 -3.56
CA GLN A 16 -5.31 -12.13 -2.62
C GLN A 16 -6.30 -11.68 -1.53
N LEU A 17 -6.57 -10.37 -1.40
CA LEU A 17 -7.56 -9.86 -0.47
C LEU A 17 -8.98 -10.22 -0.91
N THR A 18 -9.89 -10.23 0.06
CA THR A 18 -11.33 -10.30 -0.27
C THR A 18 -11.81 -8.96 -0.82
N ASP A 19 -12.88 -8.98 -1.61
CA ASP A 19 -13.48 -7.76 -2.16
C ASP A 19 -13.87 -6.75 -1.06
N ALA A 20 -14.36 -7.26 0.08
CA ALA A 20 -14.69 -6.44 1.25
C ALA A 20 -13.45 -5.76 1.85
N ALA A 21 -12.32 -6.47 1.91
CA ALA A 21 -11.07 -5.90 2.41
C ALA A 21 -10.49 -4.85 1.45
N ARG A 22 -10.56 -5.07 0.13
CA ARG A 22 -10.16 -4.05 -0.86
C ARG A 22 -11.03 -2.81 -0.78
N THR A 23 -12.35 -2.98 -0.70
CA THR A 23 -13.31 -1.86 -0.58
C THR A 23 -13.04 -1.04 0.68
N ALA A 24 -12.82 -1.72 1.83
CA ALA A 24 -12.49 -1.02 3.06
C ALA A 24 -11.17 -0.23 2.93
N LEU A 25 -10.13 -0.80 2.32
CA LEU A 25 -8.86 -0.10 2.13
C LEU A 25 -8.95 1.04 1.09
N GLU A 26 -9.92 0.99 0.18
CA GLU A 26 -10.16 2.05 -0.80
C GLU A 26 -10.88 3.25 -0.17
N ASP A 27 -11.96 2.98 0.57
CA ASP A 27 -12.94 3.99 1.00
C ASP A 27 -12.73 4.50 2.43
N THR A 28 -11.96 3.78 3.26
CA THR A 28 -11.77 4.18 4.66
C THR A 28 -10.90 5.43 4.76
N ASP A 29 -11.36 6.38 5.56
CA ASP A 29 -10.59 7.54 5.97
C ASP A 29 -9.58 7.15 7.06
N PHE A 30 -8.29 7.18 6.73
CA PHE A 30 -7.19 6.94 7.65
C PHE A 30 -6.61 8.24 8.26
N GLY A 31 -7.34 9.35 8.15
CA GLY A 31 -6.92 10.68 8.61
C GLY A 31 -5.73 11.19 7.82
N ASP A 32 -4.63 11.49 8.51
CA ASP A 32 -3.40 11.96 7.86
C ASP A 32 -2.68 10.85 7.06
N ALA A 33 -2.99 9.58 7.34
CA ALA A 33 -2.42 8.45 6.62
C ALA A 33 -3.23 8.12 5.36
N ASN A 34 -2.56 7.58 4.35
CA ASN A 34 -3.18 7.19 3.09
C ASN A 34 -2.66 5.83 2.63
N VAL A 35 -3.56 4.94 2.19
CA VAL A 35 -3.19 3.64 1.63
C VAL A 35 -2.48 3.87 0.29
N PRO A 36 -1.21 3.45 0.12
CA PRO A 36 -0.43 3.80 -1.06
C PRO A 36 -0.62 2.83 -2.23
N PHE A 37 -1.18 1.64 -1.98
CA PHE A 37 -1.35 0.56 -2.96
C PHE A 37 -2.81 0.34 -3.37
N LYS A 38 -3.72 1.21 -2.93
CA LYS A 38 -5.13 1.19 -3.33
C LYS A 38 -5.29 1.67 -4.77
N ASP A 39 -6.39 1.32 -5.43
CA ASP A 39 -6.58 1.54 -6.86
C ASP A 39 -6.51 3.04 -7.20
N ALA A 40 -7.12 3.90 -6.39
CA ALA A 40 -7.10 5.36 -6.64
C ALA A 40 -5.70 5.98 -6.52
N ASN A 41 -4.77 5.34 -5.80
CA ASN A 41 -3.45 5.91 -5.49
C ASN A 41 -2.29 5.22 -6.21
N PHE A 42 -2.46 3.97 -6.68
CA PHE A 42 -1.35 3.12 -7.09
C PHE A 42 -0.49 3.74 -8.20
N GLU A 43 -1.09 4.16 -9.32
CA GLU A 43 -0.35 4.76 -10.44
C GLU A 43 0.36 6.05 -10.05
N THR A 44 -0.32 6.92 -9.27
CA THR A 44 0.25 8.19 -8.81
C THR A 44 1.43 7.94 -7.86
N LYS A 45 1.33 6.93 -6.98
CA LYS A 45 2.42 6.56 -6.08
C LYS A 45 3.60 5.95 -6.83
N LEU A 46 3.34 5.15 -7.87
CA LEU A 46 4.39 4.64 -8.76
C LEU A 46 5.13 5.77 -9.49
N ALA A 47 4.39 6.74 -10.06
CA ALA A 47 4.99 7.89 -10.73
C ALA A 47 5.88 8.71 -9.77
N ASN A 48 5.41 8.95 -8.54
CA ASN A 48 6.16 9.71 -7.53
C ASN A 48 7.37 8.93 -6.97
N ALA A 49 7.31 7.60 -6.94
CA ALA A 49 8.41 6.77 -6.48
C ALA A 49 9.48 6.52 -7.55
N TRP A 50 9.27 7.02 -8.77
CA TRP A 50 10.23 6.88 -9.86
C TRP A 50 11.49 7.69 -9.58
N TYR A 51 12.65 7.02 -9.64
CA TYR A 51 13.93 7.54 -9.16
C TYR A 51 14.66 8.50 -10.14
N LYS A 52 14.07 8.77 -11.31
CA LYS A 52 14.69 9.61 -12.34
C LYS A 52 14.21 11.05 -12.26
#